data_AF-A0AAP0RER1-F1
#
_entry.id   AF-A0AAP0RER1-F1
#
_cell.length_a   1.000
_cell.length_b   1.000
_cell.length_c   1.000
_cell.angle_alpha   90.00
_cell.angle_beta   90.00
_cell.angle_gamma   90.00
#
_symmetry.space_group_name_H-M   'P 1'
#
loop_
_entity.id
_entity.type
_entity.pdbx_description
1 polymer ?
#
loop_
_entity_poly.entity_id
_entity_poly.type
_entity_poly.pdbx_seq_one_letter_code
_entity_poly.pdbx_strand_id
1 'polypeptide(L)'
;MWHSKVQHGRSVENDPIMQEIMTMLSFDGSEQGWAVITKGSGDMAKAKGETMLKCLTEFDLWKELVSQKGFVPALNDHLHELHTPHHCNRLILPGTTGSIPERVVCAECGRPMEKFIMYRCCTD
;
A
#
# COMPACT_ATOMS: atom_id res chain seq x y z
N MET A 1 -1.13 17.40 4.10
CA MET A 1 0.20 16.92 3.64
C MET A 1 0.29 16.83 2.12
N TRP A 2 -0.59 16.10 1.43
CA TRP A 2 -0.60 15.98 -0.04
C TRP A 2 -0.54 17.33 -0.77
N HIS A 3 -1.46 18.23 -0.48
CA HIS A 3 -1.49 19.59 -1.06
C HIS A 3 -0.19 20.37 -0.85
N SER A 4 0.41 20.26 0.34
CA SER A 4 1.66 20.95 0.65
C SER A 4 2.81 20.38 -0.19
N LYS A 5 2.92 19.05 -0.32
CA LYS A 5 3.96 18.41 -1.14
C LYS A 5 3.80 18.73 -2.64
N VAL A 6 2.57 18.69 -3.15
CA VAL A 6 2.24 19.05 -4.54
C VAL A 6 2.58 20.52 -4.83
N GLN A 7 2.28 21.45 -3.91
CA GLN A 7 2.67 22.86 -4.07
C GLN A 7 4.20 23.07 -4.14
N HIS A 8 4.99 22.16 -3.57
CA HIS A 8 6.46 22.19 -3.65
C HIS A 8 7.01 21.40 -4.86
N GLY A 9 6.17 21.10 -5.85
CA GLY A 9 6.58 20.38 -7.07
C GLY A 9 6.93 18.91 -6.83
N ARG A 10 6.58 18.35 -5.67
CA ARG A 10 6.81 16.93 -5.39
C ARG A 10 5.67 16.09 -5.95
N SER A 11 6.03 15.07 -6.71
CA SER A 11 5.12 14.07 -7.29
C SER A 11 5.21 12.75 -6.53
N VAL A 12 4.28 11.83 -6.79
CA VAL A 12 4.36 10.44 -6.28
C VAL A 12 5.65 9.76 -6.74
N GLU A 13 6.11 10.07 -7.94
CA GLU A 13 7.30 9.44 -8.52
C GLU A 13 8.59 9.90 -7.80
N ASN A 14 8.61 11.14 -7.30
CA ASN A 14 9.82 11.79 -6.79
C ASN A 14 9.85 11.96 -5.26
N ASP A 15 8.81 11.55 -4.53
CA ASP A 15 8.77 11.64 -3.07
C ASP A 15 8.37 10.29 -2.43
N PRO A 16 9.28 9.62 -1.71
CA PRO A 16 8.99 8.33 -1.07
C PRO A 16 7.89 8.42 -0.01
N ILE A 17 7.72 9.58 0.65
CA ILE A 17 6.62 9.79 1.60
C ILE A 17 5.28 9.82 0.86
N MET A 18 5.24 10.43 -0.33
CA MET A 18 4.02 10.43 -1.14
C MET A 18 3.68 9.03 -1.67
N GLN A 19 4.67 8.20 -1.98
CA GLN A 19 4.46 6.79 -2.33
C GLN A 19 3.86 6.01 -1.18
N GLU A 20 4.36 6.20 0.04
CA GLU A 20 3.82 5.53 1.23
C GLU A 20 2.40 5.98 1.55
N ILE A 21 2.12 7.29 1.48
CA ILE A 21 0.76 7.82 1.64
C ILE A 21 -0.19 7.21 0.60
N MET A 22 0.24 7.14 -0.67
CA MET A 22 -0.56 6.54 -1.74
C MET A 22 -0.83 5.05 -1.51
N THR A 23 0.16 4.33 -0.99
CA THR A 23 -0.01 2.92 -0.63
C THR A 23 -1.10 2.77 0.43
N MET A 24 -1.03 3.56 1.51
CA MET A 24 -2.03 3.48 2.59
C MET A 24 -3.44 3.83 2.10
N LEU A 25 -3.57 4.87 1.26
CA LEU A 25 -4.87 5.24 0.67
C LEU A 25 -5.42 4.16 -0.28
N SER A 26 -4.54 3.44 -0.99
CA SER A 26 -4.95 2.33 -1.86
C SER A 26 -5.46 1.11 -1.08
N PHE A 27 -4.98 0.93 0.16
CA PHE A 27 -5.45 -0.12 1.04
C PHE A 27 -6.79 0.23 1.69
N ASP A 28 -6.98 1.48 2.12
CA ASP A 28 -8.22 1.96 2.73
C ASP A 28 -9.43 1.81 1.79
N GLY A 29 -9.23 2.02 0.48
CA GLY A 29 -10.27 1.85 -0.53
C GLY A 29 -10.71 0.41 -0.81
N SER A 30 -10.08 -0.60 -0.19
CA SER A 30 -10.34 -2.03 -0.43
C SER A 30 -11.40 -2.65 0.49
N GLU A 31 -11.88 -1.94 1.52
CA GLU A 31 -12.86 -2.41 2.53
C GLU A 31 -12.41 -3.66 3.34
N GLN A 32 -11.22 -4.20 3.08
CA GLN A 32 -10.68 -5.44 3.66
C GLN A 32 -9.71 -5.19 4.83
N GLY A 33 -9.62 -3.94 5.29
CA GLY A 33 -8.65 -3.51 6.30
C GLY A 33 -7.19 -3.60 5.81
N TRP A 34 -6.27 -3.09 6.62
CA TRP A 34 -4.84 -3.10 6.31
C TRP A 34 -4.02 -3.10 7.60
N ALA A 35 -2.77 -3.54 7.47
CA ALA A 35 -1.85 -3.59 8.59
C ALA A 35 -0.46 -3.12 8.15
N VAL A 36 0.21 -2.41 9.07
CA VAL A 36 1.60 -1.99 8.93
C VAL A 36 2.36 -2.43 10.18
N ILE A 37 3.50 -3.07 9.98
CA ILE A 37 4.43 -3.47 11.03
C ILE A 37 5.76 -2.81 10.73
N THR A 38 6.28 -2.04 11.70
CA THR A 38 7.55 -1.32 11.54
C THR A 38 8.54 -1.70 12.63
N LYS A 39 9.83 -1.63 12.30
CA LYS A 39 10.92 -1.70 13.26
C LYS A 39 11.80 -0.47 13.10
N GLY A 40 11.60 0.50 13.99
CA GLY A 40 12.31 1.77 13.96
C GLY A 40 12.01 2.55 12.67
N SER A 41 13.02 3.24 12.15
CA SER A 41 12.93 4.08 10.94
C SER A 41 13.28 3.35 9.64
N GLY A 42 13.70 2.08 9.71
CA GLY A 42 14.29 1.36 8.58
C GLY A 42 13.34 0.34 7.94
N ASP A 43 12.86 -0.61 8.74
CA ASP A 43 12.09 -1.73 8.21
C ASP A 43 10.60 -1.50 8.37
N MET A 44 9.86 -1.69 7.28
CA MET A 44 8.41 -1.64 7.26
C MET A 44 7.86 -2.77 6.40
N ALA A 45 6.86 -3.47 6.93
CA ALA A 45 6.01 -4.40 6.21
C ALA A 45 4.59 -3.88 6.19
N LYS A 46 3.93 -3.99 5.04
CA LYS A 46 2.59 -3.45 4.82
C LYS A 46 1.82 -4.38 3.89
N ALA A 47 0.58 -4.68 4.24
CA ALA A 47 -0.29 -5.53 3.43
C ALA A 47 -1.76 -5.31 3.77
N LYS A 48 -2.65 -5.78 2.88
CA LYS A 48 -4.08 -5.88 3.15
C LYS A 48 -4.37 -6.81 4.33
N GLY A 49 -5.49 -6.59 5.00
CA GLY A 49 -5.87 -7.32 6.20
C GLY A 49 -5.83 -8.84 6.02
N GLU A 50 -6.47 -9.37 4.98
CA GLU A 50 -6.47 -10.82 4.71
C GLU A 50 -5.06 -11.37 4.41
N THR A 51 -4.28 -10.68 3.59
CA THR A 51 -2.91 -11.09 3.24
C THR A 51 -2.00 -11.07 4.48
N MET A 52 -2.09 -10.02 5.30
CA MET A 52 -1.32 -9.93 6.54
C MET A 52 -1.73 -11.04 7.52
N LEU A 53 -3.03 -11.26 7.70
CA LEU A 53 -3.53 -12.31 8.59
C LEU A 53 -3.06 -13.68 8.14
N LYS A 54 -3.13 -13.98 6.84
CA LYS A 54 -2.61 -15.22 6.28
C LYS A 54 -1.11 -15.37 6.55
N CYS A 55 -0.33 -14.33 6.25
CA CYS A 55 1.12 -14.32 6.47
C CYS A 55 1.51 -14.59 7.93
N LEU A 56 0.78 -14.00 8.88
CA LEU A 56 0.98 -14.23 10.32
C LEU A 56 0.51 -15.62 10.77
N THR A 57 -0.54 -16.16 10.16
CA THR A 57 -1.01 -17.52 10.44
C THR A 57 -0.02 -18.58 9.94
N GLU A 58 0.66 -18.29 8.84
CA GLU A 58 1.70 -19.12 8.23
C GLU A 58 3.09 -18.91 8.86
N PHE A 59 3.18 -18.25 10.03
CA PHE A 59 4.44 -17.95 10.73
C PHE A 59 5.35 -19.17 10.89
N ASP A 60 4.80 -20.34 11.19
CA ASP A 60 5.59 -21.57 11.34
C ASP A 60 6.36 -21.98 10.08
N LEU A 61 5.93 -21.55 8.88
CA LEU A 61 6.59 -21.85 7.61
C LEU A 61 7.85 -21.00 7.40
N TRP A 62 7.87 -19.77 7.91
CA TRP A 62 8.94 -18.81 7.66
C TRP A 62 9.68 -18.37 8.93
N LYS A 63 9.32 -18.86 10.12
CA LYS A 63 9.99 -18.51 11.39
C LYS A 63 11.50 -18.73 11.39
N GLU A 64 12.01 -19.72 10.68
CA GLU A 64 13.46 -20.00 10.58
C GLU A 64 14.22 -18.84 9.94
N LEU A 65 13.55 -18.12 9.05
CA LEU A 65 14.09 -16.95 8.38
C LEU A 65 14.22 -15.75 9.32
N VAL A 66 13.41 -15.68 10.38
CA VAL A 66 13.46 -14.59 11.38
C VAL A 66 14.82 -14.58 12.09
N SER A 67 15.37 -15.74 12.41
CA SER A 67 16.68 -15.86 13.07
C SER A 67 17.84 -15.35 12.21
N GLN A 68 17.68 -15.37 10.87
CA GLN A 68 18.75 -15.03 9.93
C GLN A 68 18.73 -13.54 9.53
N LYS A 69 17.56 -12.98 9.24
CA LYS A 69 17.38 -11.62 8.69
C LYS A 69 16.51 -10.70 9.55
N GLY A 70 15.95 -11.20 10.64
CA GLY A 70 15.04 -10.46 11.50
C GLY A 70 13.58 -10.56 11.05
N PHE A 71 12.67 -10.13 11.93
CA PHE A 71 11.23 -10.34 11.77
C PHE A 71 10.65 -9.60 10.55
N VAL A 72 10.85 -8.28 10.44
CA VAL A 72 10.22 -7.47 9.38
C VAL A 72 10.72 -7.84 7.98
N PRO A 73 12.04 -8.06 7.76
CA PRO A 73 12.52 -8.56 6.47
C PRO A 73 11.97 -9.95 6.12
N ALA A 74 11.95 -10.88 7.08
CA ALA A 74 11.39 -12.22 6.84
C ALA A 74 9.88 -12.18 6.53
N LEU A 75 9.15 -11.31 7.20
CA LEU A 75 7.74 -11.06 6.94
C LEU A 75 7.51 -10.52 5.53
N ASN A 76 8.31 -9.54 5.09
CA ASN A 76 8.22 -8.97 3.73
C ASN A 76 8.46 -10.03 2.64
N ASP A 77 9.43 -10.92 2.85
CA ASP A 77 9.71 -11.97 1.87
C ASP A 77 8.54 -12.94 1.73
N HIS A 78 7.93 -13.35 2.85
CA HIS A 78 6.76 -14.23 2.78
C HIS A 78 5.50 -13.52 2.26
N LEU A 79 5.30 -12.23 2.59
CA LEU A 79 4.25 -11.42 1.97
C LEU A 79 4.41 -11.37 0.43
N HIS A 80 5.65 -11.30 -0.06
CA HIS A 80 5.93 -11.30 -1.50
C HIS A 80 5.55 -12.63 -2.18
N GLU A 81 5.70 -13.76 -1.49
CA GLU A 81 5.25 -15.07 -1.96
C GLU A 81 3.72 -15.18 -2.01
N LEU A 82 3.02 -14.50 -1.09
CA LEU A 82 1.57 -14.47 -1.02
C LEU A 82 0.92 -13.49 -2.02
N HIS A 83 1.70 -12.58 -2.61
CA HIS A 83 1.20 -11.65 -3.60
C HIS A 83 0.80 -12.38 -4.89
N THR A 84 -0.50 -12.38 -5.17
CA THR A 84 -1.00 -12.88 -6.44
C THR A 84 -0.69 -11.90 -7.57
N PRO A 85 -0.31 -12.36 -8.77
CA PRO A 85 -0.15 -11.49 -9.93
C PRO A 85 -1.45 -10.78 -10.34
N HIS A 86 -2.59 -11.31 -9.88
CA HIS A 86 -3.90 -10.67 -9.95
C HIS A 86 -4.29 -10.11 -8.58
N HIS A 87 -4.03 -8.83 -8.35
CA HIS A 87 -4.54 -8.08 -7.20
C HIS A 87 -5.18 -6.79 -7.70
N CYS A 88 -6.33 -6.44 -7.13
CA CYS A 88 -7.03 -5.20 -7.42
C CYS A 88 -6.82 -4.25 -6.26
N ASN A 89 -6.22 -3.09 -6.53
CA ASN A 89 -6.14 -1.99 -5.59
C ASN A 89 -7.04 -0.87 -6.08
N ARG A 90 -7.86 -0.34 -5.16
CA ARG A 90 -8.75 0.77 -5.45
C ARG A 90 -8.26 1.98 -4.67
N LEU A 91 -7.82 3.00 -5.41
CA LEU A 91 -7.46 4.28 -4.85
C LEU A 91 -8.64 5.24 -5.03
N ILE A 92 -9.16 5.79 -3.94
CA ILE A 92 -10.20 6.82 -3.98
C ILE A 92 -9.54 8.16 -3.62
N LEU A 93 -9.41 9.04 -4.61
CA LEU A 93 -8.93 10.40 -4.38
C LEU A 93 -10.12 11.35 -4.18
N PRO A 94 -10.14 12.18 -3.13
CA PRO A 94 -11.22 13.15 -2.94
C PRO A 94 -11.21 14.16 -4.10
N GLY A 95 -12.39 14.39 -4.71
CA GLY A 95 -12.56 15.18 -5.94
C GLY A 95 -12.21 16.67 -5.84
N THR A 96 -11.64 17.13 -4.74
CA THR A 96 -11.35 18.55 -4.46
C THR A 96 -9.90 18.95 -4.73
N THR A 97 -9.02 18.02 -5.12
CA THR A 97 -7.62 18.35 -5.37
C THR A 97 -7.38 18.56 -6.86
N GLY A 98 -7.23 19.80 -7.31
CA GLY A 98 -7.06 20.23 -8.71
C GLY A 98 -5.84 19.69 -9.48
N SER A 99 -5.24 18.60 -9.03
CA SER A 99 -4.18 17.87 -9.72
C SER A 99 -4.30 16.38 -9.37
N ILE A 100 -5.31 15.71 -9.91
CA ILE A 100 -5.33 14.24 -9.93
C ILE A 100 -4.12 13.82 -10.79
N PRO A 101 -3.16 13.05 -10.26
CA PRO A 101 -2.01 12.61 -11.04
C PRO A 101 -2.49 11.89 -12.30
N GLU A 102 -1.93 12.27 -13.46
CA GLU A 102 -2.29 11.64 -14.75
C GLU A 102 -1.91 10.16 -14.79
N ARG A 103 -0.89 9.78 -14.01
CA ARG A 103 -0.43 8.42 -13.82
C ARG A 103 -0.26 8.11 -12.34
N VAL A 104 -0.84 7.00 -11.92
CA VAL A 104 -0.63 6.39 -10.60
C VAL A 104 -0.17 4.96 -10.84
N VAL A 105 0.78 4.47 -10.05
CA VAL A 105 1.23 3.08 -10.09
C VAL A 105 0.71 2.33 -8.87
N CYS A 106 0.39 1.05 -9.05
CA CYS A 106 -0.04 0.18 -7.98
C CYS A 106 1.12 0.00 -6.97
N ALA A 107 0.85 0.21 -5.69
CA ALA A 107 1.86 0.06 -4.64
C ALA A 107 2.33 -1.40 -4.43
N GLU A 108 1.54 -2.38 -4.86
CA GLU A 108 1.86 -3.81 -4.70
C GLU A 108 2.61 -4.39 -5.91
N CYS A 109 2.38 -3.91 -7.14
CA CYS A 109 3.03 -4.46 -8.34
C CYS A 109 3.68 -3.47 -9.30
N GLY A 110 3.61 -2.17 -9.01
CA GLY A 110 4.20 -1.13 -9.85
C GLY A 110 3.52 -0.92 -11.21
N ARG A 111 2.49 -1.71 -11.56
CA ARG A 111 1.75 -1.53 -12.82
C ARG A 111 0.97 -0.21 -12.79
N PRO A 112 0.83 0.50 -13.93
CA PRO A 112 -0.01 1.67 -14.02
C PRO A 112 -1.46 1.31 -13.67
N MET A 113 -2.09 2.12 -12.82
CA MET A 113 -3.51 1.97 -12.47
C MET A 113 -4.38 2.64 -13.53
N GLU A 114 -5.53 2.02 -13.80
CA GLU A 114 -6.55 2.62 -14.67
C GLU A 114 -7.35 3.70 -13.92
N LYS A 115 -7.70 4.76 -14.64
CA LYS A 115 -8.48 5.89 -14.11
C LYS A 115 -9.96 5.68 -14.42
N PHE A 116 -10.79 5.71 -13.39
CA PHE A 116 -12.25 5.68 -13.52
C PHE A 116 -12.91 6.85 -12.79
N ILE A 117 -14.01 7.34 -13.35
CA ILE A 117 -14.88 8.33 -12.69
C ILE A 117 -16.02 7.56 -12.02
N MET A 118 -16.24 7.80 -10.73
CA MET A 118 -17.30 7.17 -9.95
C MET A 118 -18.27 8.23 -9.42
N TYR A 119 -19.57 8.01 -9.65
CA TYR A 119 -20.63 8.72 -8.95
C TYR A 119 -21.09 7.86 -7.77
N ARG A 120 -21.03 8.40 -6.55
CA ARG A 120 -21.54 7.73 -5.33
C ARG A 120 -22.63 8.61 -4.74
N CYS A 121 -23.81 8.03 -4.51
CA CYS A 121 -24.85 8.69 -3.72
C CYS A 121 -24.58 8.31 -2.26
N CYS A 122 -24.27 9.30 -1.42
CA CYS A 122 -24.22 9.08 0.03
C CYS A 122 -25.66 9.18 0.55
N THR A 123 -26.28 8.05 0.81
CA THR A 123 -27.19 7.99 1.96
C THR A 123 -26.32 7.53 3.11
N ASP A 124 -26.35 8.23 4.24
CA ASP A 124 -25.84 7.69 5.50
C ASP A 124 -26.34 6.24 5.71
#